data_AF-A0A5N8H7E3-F1
#
_entry.id   AF-A0A5N8H7E3-F1
#
_cell.length_a   1.000
_cell.length_b   1.000
_cell.length_c   1.000
_cell.angle_alpha   90.00
_cell.angle_beta   90.00
_cell.angle_gamma   90.00
#
_symmetry.space_group_name_H-M   'P 1'
#
loop_
_entity.id
_entity.type
_entity.pdbx_description
1 polymer ?
#
loop_
_entity_poly.entity_id
_entity_poly.type
_entity_poly.pdbx_seq_one_letter_code
_entity_poly.pdbx_strand_id
1 'polypeptide(L)' 'REWDSAPPKIARWQRKRIQHQDFERRLREMVAERRARLARVTDLVEQQTLHREVEAYEARLARCRHALEKIENRLARLTR' A
#
# COMPACT_ATOMS: atom_id res chain seq x y z
N ARG A 1 -12.87 7.14 34.18
CA ARG A 1 -13.01 7.04 32.70
C ARG A 1 -11.69 6.48 32.16
N GLU A 2 -11.46 5.19 32.37
CA GLU A 2 -10.20 4.46 32.16
C GLU A 2 -10.04 3.89 30.73
N TRP A 3 -10.53 4.63 29.74
CA TRP A 3 -10.77 4.12 28.39
C TRP A 3 -9.52 3.54 27.72
N ASP A 4 -9.60 2.25 27.39
CA ASP A 4 -9.15 1.65 26.12
C ASP A 4 -7.71 1.94 25.66
N SER A 5 -6.74 1.85 26.56
CA SER A 5 -5.37 1.65 26.11
C SER A 5 -5.17 0.21 25.66
N ALA A 6 -5.39 -0.04 24.37
CA ALA A 6 -5.03 -1.31 23.75
C ALA A 6 -3.60 -1.69 24.19
N PRO A 7 -3.34 -2.96 24.58
CA PRO A 7 -2.05 -3.40 25.06
C PRO A 7 -0.92 -2.84 24.19
N PRO A 8 0.21 -2.35 24.74
CA PRO A 8 1.22 -1.61 23.97
C PRO A 8 1.70 -2.32 22.70
N LYS A 9 1.66 -3.66 22.70
CA LYS A 9 1.94 -4.52 21.54
C LYS A 9 0.88 -4.39 20.44
N ILE A 10 -0.41 -4.40 20.76
CA ILE A 10 -1.52 -4.24 19.80
C ILE A 10 -1.48 -2.83 19.19
N ALA A 11 -1.31 -1.79 20.02
CA ALA A 11 -1.21 -0.41 19.54
C ALA A 11 -0.03 -0.19 18.58
N ARG A 12 1.09 -0.90 18.77
CA ARG A 12 2.24 -0.87 17.84
C ARG A 12 1.88 -1.49 16.48
N TRP A 13 1.21 -2.63 16.47
CA TRP A 13 0.82 -3.30 15.22
C TRP A 13 -0.30 -2.54 14.49
N GLN A 14 -1.24 -1.94 15.20
CA GLN A 14 -2.25 -1.06 14.60
C GLN A 14 -1.64 0.15 13.92
N ARG A 15 -0.68 0.85 14.58
CA ARG A 15 0.08 1.95 13.95
C ARG A 15 0.79 1.49 12.68
N LYS A 16 1.43 0.33 12.73
CA LYS A 16 2.10 -0.25 11.54
C LYS A 16 1.09 -0.56 10.42
N ARG A 17 -0.09 -1.08 10.75
CA ARG A 17 -1.17 -1.34 9.79
C ARG A 17 -1.61 -0.06 9.09
N ILE A 18 -1.93 1.00 9.84
CA ILE A 18 -2.36 2.29 9.30
C ILE A 18 -1.28 2.86 8.36
N GLN A 19 -0.01 2.83 8.78
CA GLN A 19 1.09 3.28 7.94
C GLN A 19 1.16 2.53 6.59
N HIS A 20 0.96 1.21 6.60
CA HIS A 20 0.96 0.42 5.36
C HIS A 20 -0.28 0.69 4.52
N GLN A 21 -1.44 0.93 5.12
CA GLN A 21 -2.67 1.30 4.40
C GLN A 21 -2.53 2.66 3.70
N ASP A 22 -1.94 3.65 4.38
CA ASP A 22 -1.67 4.96 3.78
C ASP A 22 -0.68 4.86 2.63
N PHE A 23 0.36 4.04 2.77
CA PHE A 23 1.32 3.78 1.70
C PHE A 23 0.68 3.05 0.52
N GLU A 24 -0.19 2.06 0.78
CA GLU A 24 -0.95 1.36 -0.25
C GLU A 24 -1.87 2.31 -1.02
N ARG A 25 -2.57 3.21 -0.31
CA ARG A 25 -3.43 4.23 -0.92
C ARG A 25 -2.64 5.14 -1.86
N ARG A 26 -1.51 5.69 -1.39
CA ARG A 26 -0.65 6.54 -2.22
C ARG A 26 -0.10 5.80 -3.44
N LEU A 27 0.32 4.54 -3.29
CA LEU A 27 0.78 3.74 -4.42
C LEU A 27 -0.32 3.52 -5.46
N ARG A 28 -1.57 3.27 -5.04
CA ARG A 28 -2.70 3.14 -5.95
C ARG A 28 -2.96 4.43 -6.73
N GLU A 29 -2.90 5.58 -6.06
CA GLU A 29 -3.03 6.89 -6.70
C GLU A 29 -1.93 7.11 -7.74
N MET A 30 -0.67 6.79 -7.40
CA MET A 30 0.45 6.88 -8.35
C MET A 30 0.27 5.97 -9.56
N VAL A 31 -0.17 4.71 -9.36
CA VAL A 31 -0.46 3.79 -10.49
C VAL A 31 -1.58 4.36 -11.37
N ALA A 32 -2.65 4.88 -10.77
CA ALA A 32 -3.77 5.46 -11.50
C ALA A 32 -3.35 6.68 -12.33
N GLU A 33 -2.56 7.60 -11.74
CA GLU A 33 -1.99 8.76 -12.44
C GLU A 33 -1.15 8.33 -13.64
N ARG A 34 -0.26 7.34 -13.46
CA ARG A 34 0.63 6.88 -14.54
C ARG A 34 -0.12 6.17 -15.65
N ARG A 35 -1.12 5.36 -15.31
CA ARG A 35 -2.03 4.74 -16.29
C ARG A 35 -2.83 5.79 -17.06
N ALA A 36 -3.31 6.84 -16.39
CA ALA A 36 -4.02 7.94 -17.04
C ALA A 36 -3.12 8.72 -18.01
N ARG A 37 -1.85 8.97 -17.63
CA ARG A 37 -0.87 9.59 -18.53
C ARG A 37 -0.53 8.69 -19.71
N LEU A 38 -0.31 7.39 -19.46
CA LEU A 38 -0.02 6.38 -20.48
C LEU A 38 -1.13 6.32 -21.56
N ALA A 39 -2.40 6.46 -21.16
CA ALA A 39 -3.53 6.47 -22.09
C ALA A 39 -3.57 7.70 -23.02
N ARG A 40 -2.86 8.78 -22.68
CA ARG A 40 -2.86 10.04 -23.45
C ARG A 40 -1.59 10.24 -24.26
N VAL A 41 -0.50 9.57 -23.90
CA VAL A 41 0.79 9.74 -24.57
C VAL A 41 0.81 8.99 -25.90
N THR A 42 1.37 9.62 -26.92
CA THR A 42 1.53 9.03 -28.26
C THR A 42 2.99 8.76 -28.60
N ASP A 43 3.93 9.38 -27.90
CA ASP A 43 5.35 9.08 -28.05
C ASP A 43 5.66 7.67 -27.53
N LEU A 44 6.29 6.86 -28.37
CA LEU A 44 6.59 5.46 -28.09
C LEU A 44 7.59 5.30 -26.95
N VAL A 45 8.58 6.19 -26.86
CA VAL A 45 9.61 6.13 -25.82
C VAL A 45 9.01 6.47 -24.45
N GLU A 46 8.19 7.53 -24.39
CA GLU A 46 7.46 7.89 -23.19
C GLU A 46 6.45 6.80 -22.79
N GLN A 47 5.75 6.20 -23.76
CA GLN A 47 4.82 5.08 -23.53
C GLN A 47 5.53 3.88 -22.88
N GLN A 48 6.66 3.43 -23.43
CA GLN A 48 7.43 2.31 -22.87
C GLN A 48 7.95 2.63 -21.47
N THR A 49 8.38 3.87 -21.23
CA THR A 49 8.85 4.32 -19.91
C THR A 49 7.73 4.26 -18.88
N LEU A 50 6.55 4.79 -19.22
CA LEU A 50 5.36 4.76 -18.35
C LEU A 50 4.89 3.33 -18.08
N HIS A 51 4.95 2.42 -19.05
CA HIS A 51 4.65 1.00 -18.83
C HIS A 51 5.56 0.38 -17.77
N ARG A 52 6.88 0.57 -17.88
CA ARG A 52 7.85 0.07 -16.89
C ARG A 52 7.63 0.69 -15.50
N GLU A 53 7.27 1.98 -15.45
CA GLU A 53 6.91 2.64 -14.18
C GLU A 53 5.67 2.00 -13.55
N VAL A 54 4.61 1.77 -14.33
CA VAL A 54 3.38 1.12 -13.85
C VAL A 54 3.68 -0.28 -13.32
N GLU A 55 4.43 -1.10 -14.06
CA GLU A 55 4.83 -2.45 -13.60
C GLU A 55 5.62 -2.40 -12.29
N ALA A 56 6.57 -1.47 -12.17
CA ALA A 56 7.36 -1.30 -10.97
C ALA A 56 6.49 -0.89 -9.76
N TYR A 57 5.50 0.00 -9.97
CA TYR A 57 4.56 0.39 -8.92
C TYR A 57 3.61 -0.74 -8.53
N GLU A 58 3.13 -1.54 -9.49
CA GLU A 58 2.29 -2.70 -9.22
C GLU A 58 3.04 -3.78 -8.43
N ALA A 59 4.30 -4.05 -8.77
CA ALA A 59 5.14 -4.96 -7.99
C ALA A 59 5.35 -4.47 -6.55
N ARG A 60 5.52 -3.14 -6.36
CA ARG A 60 5.60 -2.53 -5.02
C ARG A 60 4.27 -2.66 -4.27
N LEU A 61 3.14 -2.44 -4.95
CA LEU A 61 1.80 -2.57 -4.38
C LEU A 61 1.52 -4.00 -3.92
N ALA A 62 1.89 -5.01 -4.71
CA ALA A 62 1.76 -6.42 -4.35
C ALA A 62 2.55 -6.75 -3.07
N ARG A 63 3.80 -6.27 -2.96
CA ARG A 63 4.60 -6.44 -1.73
C ARG A 63 3.98 -5.72 -0.52
N CYS A 64 3.43 -4.53 -0.72
CA CYS A 64 2.74 -3.79 0.34
C CYS A 64 1.52 -4.54 0.86
N ARG A 65 0.67 -5.06 -0.03
CA ARG A 65 -0.50 -5.89 0.30
C ARG A 65 -0.11 -7.14 1.09
N HIS A 66 0.93 -7.84 0.66
CA HIS A 66 1.42 -9.01 1.38
C HIS A 66 1.96 -8.68 2.78
N ALA A 67 2.62 -7.52 2.95
CA ALA A 67 3.04 -7.06 4.26
C ALA A 67 1.84 -6.69 5.16
N LEU A 68 0.81 -6.07 4.58
CA LEU A 68 -0.45 -5.73 5.25
C LEU A 68 -1.16 -6.97 5.78
N GLU A 69 -1.30 -8.00 4.93
CA GLU A 69 -1.89 -9.28 5.30
C GLU A 69 -1.15 -9.92 6.50
N LYS A 70 0.19 -9.90 6.50
CA LYS A 70 0.98 -10.39 7.65
C LYS A 70 0.71 -9.61 8.93
N ILE A 71 0.56 -8.29 8.84
CA ILE A 71 0.24 -7.44 9.99
C ILE A 71 -1.17 -7.75 10.51
N GLU A 72 -2.14 -7.89 9.62
CA GLU A 72 -3.53 -8.18 9.96
C GLU A 72 -3.67 -9.58 10.58
N ASN A 73 -2.99 -10.60 10.04
CA ASN A 73 -2.91 -11.93 10.64
C ASN A 73 -2.29 -11.91 12.04
N ARG A 74 -1.26 -11.07 12.25
CA ARG A 74 -0.65 -10.92 13.58
C ARG A 74 -1.59 -10.23 14.56
N LEU A 75 -2.31 -9.20 14.13
CA LEU A 75 -3.32 -8.52 14.93
C LEU A 75 -4.47 -9.47 15.31
N ALA A 76 -5.01 -10.22 14.34
CA ALA A 76 -6.08 -11.18 14.57
C ALA A 76 -5.70 -12.25 15.62
N ARG A 77 -4.44 -12.68 15.65
CA ARG A 77 -3.92 -13.60 16.68
C ARG A 77 -3.71 -12.98 18.06
N LEU A 78 -3.51 -11.67 18.14
CA LEU A 78 -3.29 -10.96 19.41
C LEU A 78 -4.58 -10.45 20.04
N THR A 79 -5.63 -10.30 19.24
CA THR A 79 -6.96 -9.81 19.66
C THR A 79 -7.97 -10.95 19.79
N ARG A 80 -7.58 -12.19 19.49
CA ARG A 80 -8.37 -13.40 19.77
C ARG A 80 -8.19 -13.83 21.21
#